data_AF-A0A929BCK7-F1
#
_entry.id   AF-A0A929BCK7-F1
#
_cell.length_a   1.000
_cell.length_b   1.000
_cell.length_c   1.000
_cell.angle_alpha   90.00
_cell.angle_beta   90.00
_cell.angle_gamma   90.00
#
_symmetry.space_group_name_H-M   'P 1'
#
loop_
_entity.id
_entity.type
_entity.pdbx_description
1 polymer ?
#
loop_
_entity_poly.entity_id
_entity_poly.type
_entity_poly.pdbx_seq_one_letter_code
_entity_poly.pdbx_strand_id
1 'polypeptide(L)'
;MASRWQELRTTAEAQARAGEQLDSTSRGTPTGGADRAAAREALLVLTSTAAALARQLDMLASAYASPGLAEDSEVHTALDQAAAAAEDLGTCTSVAAQAIVEQD
;
A
#
# COMPACT_ATOMS: atom_id res chain seq x y z
N MET A 1 1.33 16.76 14.39
CA MET A 1 0.25 16.13 13.59
C MET A 1 0.27 16.47 12.12
N ALA A 2 0.32 17.76 11.71
CA ALA A 2 0.21 18.15 10.29
C ALA A 2 1.23 17.48 9.35
N SER A 3 2.49 17.29 9.79
CA SER A 3 3.52 16.59 9.01
C SER A 3 3.16 15.12 8.73
N ARG A 4 2.64 14.39 9.71
CA ARG A 4 2.34 12.94 9.58
C ARG A 4 1.20 12.68 8.59
N TRP A 5 0.17 13.52 8.63
CA TRP A 5 -0.92 13.45 7.66
C TRP A 5 -0.46 13.81 6.25
N GLN A 6 0.48 14.75 6.12
CA GLN A 6 1.07 15.09 4.83
C GLN A 6 1.95 13.95 4.28
N GLU A 7 2.76 13.32 5.12
CA GLU A 7 3.55 12.13 4.78
C GLU A 7 2.67 10.97 4.34
N LEU A 8 1.58 10.69 5.07
CA LEU A 8 0.58 9.68 4.70
C LEU A 8 -0.02 9.96 3.33
N ARG A 9 -0.42 11.22 3.08
CA ARG A 9 -0.97 11.63 1.78
C ARG A 9 0.03 11.43 0.65
N THR A 10 1.28 11.82 0.84
CA THR A 10 2.33 11.62 -0.18
C THR A 10 2.55 10.15 -0.49
N THR A 11 2.56 9.26 0.51
CA THR A 11 2.62 7.81 0.30
C THR A 11 1.40 7.30 -0.46
N ALA A 12 0.21 7.72 -0.08
CA ALA A 12 -1.04 7.32 -0.74
C ALA A 12 -1.09 7.77 -2.22
N GLU A 13 -0.60 8.98 -2.53
CA GLU A 13 -0.47 9.47 -3.91
C GLU A 13 0.52 8.63 -4.71
N ALA A 14 1.65 8.22 -4.12
CA ALA A 14 2.61 7.34 -4.77
C ALA A 14 2.01 5.95 -5.05
N GLN A 15 1.27 5.39 -4.09
CA GLN A 15 0.55 4.13 -4.26
C GLN A 15 -0.50 4.22 -5.37
N ALA A 16 -1.26 5.32 -5.44
CA ALA A 16 -2.25 5.54 -6.49
C ALA A 16 -1.62 5.57 -7.89
N ARG A 17 -0.50 6.30 -8.07
CA ARG A 17 0.22 6.34 -9.34
C ARG A 17 0.76 4.97 -9.77
N ALA A 18 1.27 4.19 -8.82
CA ALA A 18 1.72 2.82 -9.10
C ALA A 18 0.54 1.90 -9.50
N GLY A 19 -0.63 2.10 -8.89
CA GLY A 19 -1.87 1.43 -9.29
C GLY A 19 -2.33 1.81 -10.70
N GLU A 20 -2.28 3.09 -11.06
CA GLU A 20 -2.57 3.56 -12.42
C GLU A 20 -1.60 2.99 -13.45
N GLN A 21 -0.30 2.93 -13.12
CA GLN A 21 0.71 2.30 -13.96
C GLN A 21 0.39 0.82 -14.17
N LEU A 22 0.07 0.08 -13.11
CA LEU A 22 -0.30 -1.33 -13.21
C LEU A 22 -1.56 -1.53 -14.07
N ASP A 23 -2.60 -0.72 -13.85
CA ASP A 23 -3.83 -0.75 -14.66
C ASP A 23 -3.52 -0.51 -16.14
N SER A 24 -2.67 0.47 -16.44
CA SER A 24 -2.26 0.78 -17.81
C SER A 24 -1.54 -0.40 -18.49
N THR A 25 -0.69 -1.13 -17.76
CA THR A 25 -0.01 -2.33 -18.28
C THR A 25 -0.95 -3.52 -18.45
N SER A 26 -2.03 -3.60 -17.66
CA SER A 26 -3.01 -4.70 -17.72
C SER A 26 -4.04 -4.56 -18.84
N ARG A 27 -4.34 -3.32 -19.26
CA ARG A 27 -5.32 -3.03 -20.32
C ARG A 27 -4.76 -3.23 -21.73
N GLY A 28 -3.44 -3.30 -21.88
CA GLY A 28 -2.80 -3.75 -23.12
C GLY A 28 -2.80 -5.27 -23.21
N THR A 29 -2.81 -5.83 -24.41
CA THR A 29 -2.38 -7.23 -24.60
C THR A 29 -0.92 -7.29 -24.16
N PRO A 30 -0.51 -8.09 -23.15
CA PRO A 30 0.88 -8.16 -22.76
C PRO A 30 1.67 -8.79 -23.91
N THR A 31 2.47 -7.98 -24.60
CA THR A 31 3.09 -8.34 -25.88
C THR A 31 4.56 -8.76 -25.76
N GLY A 32 5.15 -8.74 -24.56
CA GLY A 32 6.50 -9.27 -24.34
C GLY A 32 7.05 -9.08 -22.92
N GLY A 33 8.32 -9.45 -22.75
CA GLY A 33 9.03 -9.36 -21.46
C GLY A 33 9.15 -7.94 -20.90
N ALA A 34 9.10 -6.91 -21.75
CA ALA A 34 9.12 -5.52 -21.29
C ALA A 34 7.84 -5.13 -20.53
N ASP A 35 6.67 -5.60 -20.97
CA ASP A 35 5.38 -5.34 -20.30
C ASP A 35 5.33 -6.07 -18.95
N ARG A 36 5.86 -7.30 -18.89
CA ARG A 36 6.00 -8.07 -17.65
C ARG A 36 6.94 -7.39 -16.66
N ALA A 37 8.08 -6.88 -17.13
CA ALA A 37 9.01 -6.14 -16.29
C ALA A 37 8.39 -4.85 -15.73
N ALA A 38 7.64 -4.11 -16.55
CA ALA A 38 6.94 -2.89 -16.11
C ALA A 38 5.83 -3.19 -15.09
N ALA A 39 5.03 -4.23 -15.32
CA ALA A 39 4.01 -4.67 -14.36
C ALA A 39 4.63 -5.12 -13.03
N ARG A 40 5.73 -5.87 -13.10
CA ARG A 40 6.49 -6.29 -11.91
C ARG A 40 7.03 -5.09 -11.12
N GLU A 41 7.60 -4.10 -11.80
CA GLU A 41 8.10 -2.89 -11.15
C GLU A 41 6.95 -2.14 -10.43
N ALA A 42 5.80 -1.98 -11.10
CA ALA A 42 4.63 -1.36 -10.49
C ALA A 42 4.16 -2.11 -9.23
N LEU A 43 4.15 -3.46 -9.26
CA LEU A 43 3.82 -4.29 -8.11
C LEU A 43 4.81 -4.16 -6.95
N LEU A 44 6.11 -4.02 -7.23
CA LEU A 44 7.13 -3.78 -6.20
C LEU A 44 7.00 -2.37 -5.58
N VAL A 45 6.68 -1.36 -6.39
CA VAL A 45 6.36 -0.02 -5.88
C VAL A 45 5.11 -0.07 -5.00
N LEU A 46 4.04 -0.75 -5.42
CA LEU A 46 2.85 -0.97 -4.59
C LEU A 46 3.18 -1.68 -3.28
N THR A 47 4.02 -2.73 -3.31
CA THR A 47 4.46 -3.46 -2.11
C THR A 47 5.13 -2.51 -1.12
N SER A 48 6.11 -1.72 -1.58
CA SER A 48 6.88 -0.84 -0.71
C SER A 48 6.06 0.34 -0.17
N THR A 49 5.18 0.91 -1.00
CA THR A 49 4.30 2.02 -0.59
C THR A 49 3.21 1.55 0.36
N ALA A 50 2.64 0.36 0.15
CA ALA A 50 1.67 -0.22 1.07
C ALA A 50 2.29 -0.51 2.46
N ALA A 51 3.52 -1.05 2.51
CA ALA A 51 4.25 -1.24 3.76
C ALA A 51 4.63 0.08 4.46
N ALA A 52 4.85 1.15 3.70
CA ALA A 52 5.03 2.49 4.28
C ALA A 52 3.71 3.05 4.82
N LEU A 53 2.60 2.86 4.10
CA LEU A 53 1.27 3.31 4.47
C LEU A 53 0.80 2.64 5.76
N ALA A 54 0.96 1.31 5.88
CA ALA A 54 0.65 0.55 7.10
C ALA A 54 1.33 1.14 8.34
N ARG A 55 2.66 1.33 8.27
CA ARG A 55 3.44 1.93 9.36
C ARG A 55 3.02 3.35 9.70
N GLN A 56 2.68 4.16 8.69
CA GLN A 56 2.21 5.53 8.91
C GLN A 56 0.84 5.56 9.60
N LEU A 57 -0.05 4.64 9.23
CA LEU A 57 -1.38 4.48 9.81
C LEU A 57 -1.29 3.98 11.26
N ASP A 58 -0.44 3.00 11.57
CA ASP A 58 -0.18 2.54 12.94
C ASP A 58 0.35 3.67 13.85
N MET A 59 1.30 4.45 13.33
CA MET A 59 1.83 5.61 14.06
C MET A 59 0.79 6.70 14.30
N LEU A 60 -0.24 6.79 13.44
CA LEU A 60 -1.38 7.66 13.67
C LEU A 60 -2.36 7.02 14.66
N ALA A 61 -2.70 5.74 14.50
CA ALA A 61 -3.59 5.00 15.40
C ALA A 61 -3.10 5.08 16.84
N SER A 62 -1.80 4.84 17.07
CA SER A 62 -1.17 4.98 18.40
C SER A 62 -1.23 6.40 18.98
N ALA A 63 -1.29 7.44 18.15
CA ALA A 63 -1.48 8.82 18.62
C ALA A 63 -2.93 9.12 19.04
N TYR A 64 -3.90 8.32 18.56
CA TYR A 64 -5.31 8.38 18.96
C TYR A 64 -5.66 7.35 20.04
N ALA A 65 -4.72 6.49 20.43
CA ALA A 65 -4.90 5.60 21.56
C ALA A 65 -5.09 6.41 22.85
N SER A 66 -6.15 6.12 23.60
CA SER A 66 -6.45 6.78 24.87
C SER A 66 -6.27 5.80 26.02
N PRO A 67 -5.07 5.75 26.64
CA PRO A 67 -4.83 4.83 27.74
C PRO A 67 -5.74 5.19 28.93
N GLY A 68 -6.62 4.26 29.30
CA GLY A 68 -7.51 4.38 30.46
C GLY A 68 -9.00 4.55 30.15
N LEU A 69 -9.40 4.59 28.87
CA LEU A 69 -10.80 4.44 28.47
C LEU A 69 -11.13 2.96 28.23
N ALA A 70 -12.38 2.58 28.48
CA ALA A 70 -12.85 1.20 28.30
C ALA A 70 -13.04 0.83 26.82
N GLU A 71 -13.19 1.83 25.94
CA GLU A 71 -13.39 1.64 24.51
C GLU A 71 -12.37 2.48 23.74
N ASP A 72 -11.80 1.89 22.68
CA ASP A 72 -10.92 2.60 21.76
C ASP A 72 -11.70 3.65 20.97
N SER A 73 -11.05 4.76 20.68
CA SER A 73 -11.62 5.79 19.80
C SER A 73 -11.98 5.18 18.43
N GLU A 74 -13.12 5.56 17.86
CA GLU A 74 -13.50 5.17 16.49
C GLU A 74 -12.40 5.51 15.48
N VAL A 75 -11.68 6.63 15.71
CA VAL A 75 -10.55 7.05 14.87
C VAL A 75 -9.37 6.10 15.01
N HIS A 76 -9.09 5.61 16.22
CA HIS A 76 -8.04 4.61 16.44
C HIS A 76 -8.36 3.33 15.66
N THR A 77 -9.58 2.81 15.83
CA THR A 77 -10.06 1.59 15.15
C THR A 77 -9.99 1.73 13.63
N ALA A 78 -10.44 2.87 13.08
CA ALA A 78 -10.40 3.09 11.64
C ALA A 78 -8.97 3.15 11.08
N LEU A 79 -8.02 3.74 11.82
CA LEU A 79 -6.62 3.81 11.42
C LEU A 79 -5.93 2.45 11.49
N ASP A 80 -6.22 1.66 12.53
CA ASP A 80 -5.70 0.30 12.69
C ASP A 80 -6.20 -0.63 11.57
N GLN A 81 -7.51 -0.58 11.26
CA GLN A 81 -8.07 -1.33 10.13
C GLN A 81 -7.48 -0.92 8.78
N ALA A 82 -7.23 0.38 8.59
CA ALA A 82 -6.59 0.86 7.38
C ALA A 82 -5.13 0.38 7.28
N ALA A 83 -4.41 0.29 8.41
CA ALA A 83 -3.06 -0.24 8.45
C ALA A 83 -3.03 -1.71 8.04
N ALA A 84 -3.91 -2.54 8.63
CA ALA A 84 -4.05 -3.95 8.28
C ALA A 84 -4.38 -4.15 6.79
N ALA A 85 -5.30 -3.34 6.23
CA ALA A 85 -5.62 -3.40 4.81
C ALA A 85 -4.42 -3.04 3.91
N ALA A 86 -3.56 -2.11 4.35
CA ALA A 86 -2.33 -1.77 3.64
C ALA A 86 -1.30 -2.92 3.71
N GLU A 87 -1.20 -3.63 4.83
CA GLU A 87 -0.34 -4.82 4.94
C GLU A 87 -0.81 -5.96 4.02
N ASP A 88 -2.12 -6.21 3.97
CA ASP A 88 -2.73 -7.21 3.08
C ASP A 88 -2.46 -6.88 1.61
N LEU A 89 -2.60 -5.61 1.23
CA LEU A 89 -2.26 -5.13 -0.12
C LEU A 89 -0.77 -5.35 -0.43
N GLY A 90 0.12 -5.02 0.50
CA GLY A 90 1.56 -5.23 0.37
C GLY A 90 1.90 -6.72 0.15
N THR A 91 1.25 -7.61 0.89
CA THR A 91 1.41 -9.06 0.75
C THR A 91 0.93 -9.55 -0.61
N CYS A 92 -0.28 -9.15 -1.03
CA CYS A 92 -0.85 -9.53 -2.31
C CYS A 92 0.03 -9.07 -3.50
N THR A 93 0.52 -7.83 -3.45
CA THR A 93 1.33 -7.26 -4.53
C THR A 93 2.73 -7.87 -4.59
N SER A 94 3.31 -8.26 -3.44
CA SER A 94 4.56 -9.00 -3.38
C SER A 94 4.44 -10.39 -4.04
N VAL A 95 3.38 -11.14 -3.70
CA VAL A 95 3.10 -12.45 -4.30
C VAL A 95 2.87 -12.33 -5.81
N ALA A 96 2.11 -11.33 -6.25
CA ALA A 96 1.90 -11.08 -7.68
C ALA A 96 3.21 -10.75 -8.41
N ALA A 97 4.12 -9.96 -7.80
CA ALA A 97 5.42 -9.65 -8.39
C ALA A 97 6.31 -10.90 -8.53
N GLN A 98 6.24 -11.83 -7.57
CA GLN A 98 6.97 -13.10 -7.61
C GLN A 98 6.45 -14.02 -8.72
N ALA A 99 5.13 -14.11 -8.89
CA ALA A 99 4.51 -14.93 -9.93
C ALA A 99 4.94 -14.52 -11.36
N ILE A 100 5.29 -13.26 -11.60
CA ILE A 100 5.83 -12.81 -12.90
C ILE A 100 7.23 -13.40 -13.16
N VAL A 101 8.07 -13.54 -12.13
CA VAL A 101 9.42 -14.12 -12.26
C VAL A 101 9.36 -15.60 -12.60
N GLU A 102 8.39 -16.33 -12.04
CA GLU A 102 8.22 -17.77 -12.29
C GLU A 102 7.72 -18.09 -13.72
N GLN A 103 7.25 -17.07 -14.46
CA GLN A 103 6.71 -17.22 -15.82
C GLN A 103 7.69 -16.81 -16.93
N ASP A 104 8.88 -16.31 -16.58
CA ASP A 104 9.98 -15.97 -17.49
C ASP A 104 11.02 -17.10 -17.54
#